data_AF-A0A6A6YN45-F1
#
_entry.id   AF-A0A6A6YN45-F1
#
_cell.length_a   1.000
_cell.length_b   1.000
_cell.length_c   1.000
_cell.angle_alpha   90.00
_cell.angle_beta   90.00
_cell.angle_gamma   90.00
#
_symmetry.space_group_name_H-M   'P 1'
#
loop_
_entity.id
_entity.type
_entity.pdbx_description
1 polymer ?
#
loop_
_entity_poly.entity_id
_entity_poly.type
_entity_poly.pdbx_seq_one_letter_code
_entity_poly.pdbx_strand_id
1 'polypeptide(L)'
;MALTAIKIRGKRKAPPQLSSIQGYESRSSSVASSVNSLRSDSPSRPVKRQKLQSESQSRQQRAKRRSKMMAQPAKPSLQGIPQELLEIVFLHSMNIALPQSSSLLGAKLSAHSIRLQFCIKAFFDTRDDQDPPVSLQSELLACRFFTWPFFLSYAERAYSLLKRKSEASGWGDTAIQAPDPSYLEGLWPYKLYKIDYLGFAEGFFIPDRLLSGPWTVDKANLLYVLVCFHGEIDWAGSMAGETAKQGLHQAIEEGNERAVAALAVLLGVGNALSTDFLQAAVIDYGCNRQVVRHLLFNAQILPRKDGVDFHDPSLWNWAGQAEERGEPIGAWLRDMLKKAESFSLNFYEKGQTDFTGTVSFPYSGPKFDPRTSFERGLIARELLTKLYTQYGRRITGGGSD
;
A
#
# COMPACT_ATOMS: atom_id res chain seq x y z
N MET A 1 57.73 6.65 -17.80
CA MET A 1 57.59 7.19 -19.17
C MET A 1 56.12 7.46 -19.42
N ALA A 2 55.73 8.73 -19.46
CA ALA A 2 54.36 9.17 -19.63
C ALA A 2 54.15 9.60 -21.09
N LEU A 3 53.16 9.03 -21.77
CA LEU A 3 52.79 9.41 -23.13
C LEU A 3 51.47 10.19 -23.10
N THR A 4 51.57 11.45 -23.49
CA THR A 4 50.49 12.43 -23.59
C THR A 4 49.64 12.18 -24.85
N ALA A 5 48.32 12.36 -24.72
CA ALA A 5 47.34 12.13 -25.77
C ALA A 5 47.34 13.21 -26.87
N ILE A 6 47.18 12.79 -28.13
CA ILE A 6 46.98 13.67 -29.29
C ILE A 6 45.48 13.81 -29.58
N LYS A 7 45.01 15.05 -29.64
CA LYS A 7 43.62 15.46 -29.87
C LYS A 7 43.46 15.86 -31.34
N ILE A 8 42.65 15.14 -32.13
CA ILE A 8 42.31 15.55 -33.50
C ILE A 8 40.81 15.90 -33.58
N ARG A 9 40.57 17.09 -34.14
CA ARG A 9 39.30 17.82 -34.21
C ARG A 9 38.48 17.38 -35.42
N GLY A 10 37.16 17.24 -35.23
CA GLY A 10 36.28 16.49 -36.12
C GLY A 10 35.77 17.17 -37.40
N LYS A 11 34.99 16.40 -38.16
CA LYS A 11 34.05 16.87 -39.19
C LYS A 11 32.77 16.03 -39.15
N ARG A 12 31.63 16.73 -39.04
CA ARG A 12 30.26 16.20 -39.14
C ARG A 12 29.91 15.85 -40.59
N LYS A 13 29.22 14.72 -40.84
CA LYS A 13 28.24 14.55 -41.93
C LYS A 13 27.13 13.59 -41.49
N ALA A 14 25.92 13.89 -41.96
CA ALA A 14 24.61 13.38 -41.57
C ALA A 14 24.35 11.89 -41.93
N PRO A 15 23.35 11.24 -41.30
CA PRO A 15 22.92 9.89 -41.67
C PRO A 15 21.81 9.90 -42.72
N PRO A 16 21.84 9.00 -43.72
CA PRO A 16 20.64 8.58 -44.43
C PRO A 16 20.08 7.29 -43.80
N GLN A 17 18.76 7.25 -43.67
CA GLN A 17 17.99 6.03 -43.46
C GLN A 17 18.03 5.14 -44.70
N LEU A 18 18.00 3.81 -44.51
CA LEU A 18 17.27 2.88 -45.40
C LEU A 18 17.17 1.47 -44.80
N SER A 19 15.90 1.03 -44.70
CA SER A 19 15.35 -0.28 -45.04
C SER A 19 16.00 -1.59 -44.56
N SER A 20 15.22 -2.29 -43.75
CA SER A 20 14.78 -3.70 -43.86
C SER A 20 15.23 -4.50 -45.10
N ILE A 21 15.65 -5.76 -44.86
CA ILE A 21 15.28 -7.06 -45.49
C ILE A 21 16.32 -8.09 -44.99
N GLN A 22 16.02 -9.02 -44.08
CA GLN A 22 15.48 -10.39 -44.27
C GLN A 22 16.33 -11.36 -45.13
N GLY A 23 16.79 -12.46 -44.51
CA GLY A 23 16.73 -13.81 -45.10
C GLY A 23 18.03 -14.65 -45.19
N TYR A 24 18.14 -15.68 -44.33
CA TYR A 24 18.71 -17.05 -44.53
C TYR A 24 18.59 -17.74 -43.13
N GLU A 25 18.13 -18.98 -42.86
CA GLU A 25 18.13 -20.22 -43.62
C GLU A 25 17.29 -21.34 -42.94
N SER A 26 16.77 -22.28 -43.76
CA SER A 26 16.66 -23.76 -43.56
C SER A 26 15.70 -24.45 -42.56
N ARG A 27 14.71 -25.17 -43.14
CA ARG A 27 14.54 -26.66 -43.26
C ARG A 27 13.21 -27.32 -42.81
N SER A 28 12.65 -28.09 -43.75
CA SER A 28 11.79 -29.32 -43.67
C SER A 28 10.43 -29.24 -42.94
N SER A 29 9.30 -29.83 -43.36
CA SER A 29 8.96 -30.89 -44.33
C SER A 29 7.43 -30.97 -44.52
N SER A 30 6.98 -31.31 -45.75
CA SER A 30 5.79 -32.13 -46.17
C SER A 30 4.40 -31.92 -45.51
N VAL A 31 3.23 -31.89 -46.18
CA VAL A 31 2.58 -32.89 -47.07
C VAL A 31 1.30 -32.26 -47.72
N ALA A 32 1.05 -32.62 -49.00
CA ALA A 32 -0.21 -32.76 -49.76
C ALA A 32 -1.24 -31.60 -49.91
N SER A 33 -1.45 -31.13 -51.16
CA SER A 33 -2.62 -31.43 -52.05
C SER A 33 -3.75 -30.40 -51.92
N SER A 34 -4.50 -29.95 -52.92
CA SER A 34 -4.65 -30.23 -54.35
C SER A 34 -5.49 -29.08 -54.94
N VAL A 35 -5.11 -28.51 -56.10
CA VAL A 35 -5.81 -28.61 -57.40
C VAL A 35 -7.08 -27.74 -57.58
N ASN A 36 -6.96 -26.61 -58.31
CA ASN A 36 -7.55 -26.36 -59.65
C ASN A 36 -7.50 -24.85 -59.99
N SER A 37 -6.73 -24.38 -60.98
CA SER A 37 -6.92 -24.43 -62.46
C SER A 37 -8.08 -23.58 -62.98
N LEU A 38 -7.78 -22.45 -63.65
CA LEU A 38 -7.90 -22.21 -65.12
C LEU A 38 -9.08 -21.23 -65.38
N ARG A 39 -9.11 -20.27 -66.31
CA ARG A 39 -8.46 -19.98 -67.60
C ARG A 39 -8.71 -18.48 -67.92
N SER A 40 -7.77 -17.74 -68.52
CA SER A 40 -7.71 -17.32 -69.97
C SER A 40 -9.02 -16.71 -70.51
N ASP A 41 -9.08 -15.59 -71.24
CA ASP A 41 -8.27 -15.20 -72.39
C ASP A 41 -8.35 -13.68 -72.68
N SER A 42 -7.38 -13.22 -73.49
CA SER A 42 -7.17 -11.87 -74.02
C SER A 42 -7.99 -11.63 -75.33
N PRO A 43 -7.61 -10.75 -76.27
CA PRO A 43 -7.45 -9.29 -76.29
C PRO A 43 -8.26 -8.62 -77.44
N SER A 44 -8.32 -7.27 -77.51
CA SER A 44 -8.07 -6.43 -78.74
C SER A 44 -8.76 -5.04 -78.75
N ARG A 45 -7.93 -3.98 -78.60
CA ARG A 45 -7.64 -2.81 -79.47
C ARG A 45 -8.73 -2.10 -80.35
N PRO A 46 -8.49 -0.85 -80.84
CA PRO A 46 -9.18 0.37 -80.39
C PRO A 46 -9.82 1.24 -81.50
N VAL A 47 -10.75 2.16 -81.19
CA VAL A 47 -11.08 3.31 -82.06
C VAL A 47 -11.37 4.59 -81.26
N LYS A 48 -10.99 5.70 -81.89
CA LYS A 48 -10.79 7.09 -81.45
C LYS A 48 -12.05 7.91 -81.08
N ARG A 49 -11.76 8.93 -80.27
CA ARG A 49 -12.16 10.37 -80.37
C ARG A 49 -13.53 10.87 -79.87
N GLN A 50 -13.39 11.89 -79.00
CA GLN A 50 -14.11 13.18 -78.92
C GLN A 50 -15.42 13.30 -78.12
N LYS A 51 -15.26 13.82 -76.89
CA LYS A 51 -15.87 15.07 -76.33
C LYS A 51 -15.74 14.97 -74.80
N LEU A 52 -14.72 15.53 -74.16
CA LEU A 52 -14.60 16.93 -73.70
C LEU A 52 -15.93 17.58 -73.27
N GLN A 53 -15.91 17.96 -71.98
CA GLN A 53 -16.58 19.11 -71.35
C GLN A 53 -18.04 18.92 -70.93
N SER A 54 -18.25 18.42 -69.70
CA SER A 54 -19.33 18.90 -68.79
C SER A 54 -19.30 18.35 -67.36
N GLU A 55 -18.40 17.44 -66.96
CA GLU A 55 -18.48 16.82 -65.62
C GLU A 55 -17.63 17.48 -64.50
N SER A 56 -16.81 18.48 -64.81
CA SER A 56 -15.89 19.07 -63.81
C SER A 56 -16.50 20.12 -62.87
N GLN A 57 -17.75 20.57 -63.12
CA GLN A 57 -18.40 21.58 -62.26
C GLN A 57 -19.38 20.98 -61.22
N SER A 58 -19.87 19.75 -61.40
CA SER A 58 -20.81 19.11 -60.46
C SER A 58 -20.12 18.39 -59.29
N ARG A 59 -18.84 17.99 -59.43
CA ARG A 59 -18.08 17.34 -58.35
C ARG A 59 -17.55 18.32 -57.29
N GLN A 60 -17.22 19.56 -57.65
CA GLN A 60 -16.66 20.55 -56.71
C GLN A 60 -17.73 21.20 -55.82
N GLN A 61 -18.99 21.28 -56.26
CA GLN A 61 -20.10 21.76 -55.42
C GLN A 61 -20.66 20.69 -54.46
N ARG A 62 -20.51 19.40 -54.80
CA ARG A 62 -20.92 18.29 -53.92
C ARG A 62 -19.92 18.01 -52.79
N ALA A 63 -18.64 18.32 -52.99
CA ALA A 63 -17.62 18.25 -51.95
C ALA A 63 -17.73 19.40 -50.92
N LYS A 64 -18.05 20.63 -51.36
CA LYS A 64 -18.25 21.78 -50.47
C LYS A 64 -19.58 21.76 -49.69
N ARG A 65 -20.57 20.98 -50.11
CA ARG A 65 -21.84 20.80 -49.38
C ARG A 65 -21.82 19.68 -48.34
N ARG A 66 -20.85 18.75 -48.39
CA ARG A 66 -20.67 17.70 -47.38
C ARG A 66 -19.82 18.13 -46.17
N SER A 67 -19.05 19.22 -46.25
CA SER A 67 -18.28 19.73 -45.10
C SER A 67 -19.11 20.59 -44.14
N LYS A 68 -20.42 20.78 -44.40
CA LYS A 68 -21.31 21.66 -43.63
C LYS A 68 -22.51 20.93 -43.02
N MET A 69 -22.54 19.61 -43.06
CA MET A 69 -23.49 18.80 -42.31
C MET A 69 -22.78 18.15 -41.12
N MET A 70 -23.13 18.64 -39.93
CA MET A 70 -22.78 18.12 -38.61
C MET A 70 -21.35 18.34 -38.13
N ALA A 71 -20.91 19.61 -38.08
CA ALA A 71 -20.11 20.02 -36.94
C ALA A 71 -21.05 20.01 -35.73
N GLN A 72 -21.18 18.86 -35.08
CA GLN A 72 -21.78 18.82 -33.74
C GLN A 72 -21.02 19.86 -32.89
N PRO A 73 -21.72 20.72 -32.12
CA PRO A 73 -21.02 21.60 -31.19
C PRO A 73 -20.14 20.71 -30.33
N ALA A 74 -18.83 20.92 -30.39
CA ALA A 74 -17.88 20.14 -29.63
C ALA A 74 -18.35 20.20 -28.17
N LYS A 75 -18.81 19.08 -27.62
CA LYS A 75 -19.18 19.01 -26.21
C LYS A 75 -17.99 19.55 -25.43
N PRO A 76 -18.17 20.56 -24.56
CA PRO A 76 -17.06 21.09 -23.78
C PRO A 76 -16.44 19.92 -23.01
N SER A 77 -15.18 19.62 -23.28
CA SER A 77 -14.47 18.58 -22.56
C SER A 77 -14.16 19.11 -21.17
N LEU A 78 -14.22 18.23 -20.15
CA LEU A 78 -13.82 18.57 -18.77
C LEU A 78 -12.39 19.14 -18.71
N GLN A 79 -11.55 18.84 -19.70
CA GLN A 79 -10.18 19.35 -19.81
C GLN A 79 -10.10 20.85 -20.14
N GLY A 80 -11.11 21.40 -20.83
CA GLY A 80 -11.18 22.81 -21.24
C GLY A 80 -11.68 23.75 -20.16
N ILE A 81 -12.08 23.22 -19.00
CA ILE A 81 -12.54 24.00 -17.86
C ILE A 81 -11.32 24.63 -17.13
N PRO A 82 -11.45 25.86 -16.59
CA PRO A 82 -10.49 26.44 -15.66
C PRO A 82 -10.15 25.51 -14.51
N GLN A 83 -8.90 25.58 -14.02
CA GLN A 83 -8.40 24.67 -12.98
C GLN A 83 -9.22 24.77 -11.70
N GLU A 84 -9.61 25.97 -11.30
CA GLU A 84 -10.35 26.26 -10.07
C GLU A 84 -11.71 25.58 -10.07
N LEU A 85 -12.41 25.61 -11.21
CA LEU A 85 -13.69 24.93 -11.35
C LEU A 85 -13.53 23.41 -11.37
N LEU A 86 -12.44 22.90 -11.97
CA LEU A 86 -12.14 21.47 -11.95
C LEU A 86 -11.85 20.98 -10.52
N GLU A 87 -11.12 21.76 -9.73
CA GLU A 87 -10.84 21.51 -8.32
C GLU A 87 -12.12 21.50 -7.47
N ILE A 88 -13.03 22.46 -7.69
CA ILE A 88 -14.34 22.51 -7.02
C ILE A 88 -15.17 21.26 -7.37
N VAL A 89 -15.27 20.90 -8.64
CA VAL A 89 -15.99 19.70 -9.09
C VAL A 89 -15.40 18.44 -8.48
N PHE A 90 -14.07 18.33 -8.46
CA PHE A 90 -13.36 17.19 -7.86
C PHE A 90 -13.67 17.06 -6.36
N LEU A 91 -13.48 18.14 -5.60
CA LEU A 91 -13.73 18.16 -4.15
C LEU A 91 -15.21 18.05 -3.78
N HIS A 92 -16.13 18.36 -4.69
CA HIS A 92 -17.56 18.16 -4.47
C HIS A 92 -17.99 16.72 -4.78
N SER A 93 -17.48 16.16 -5.88
CA SER A 93 -17.82 14.79 -6.30
C SER A 93 -17.15 13.70 -5.47
N MET A 94 -16.04 14.00 -4.78
CA MET A 94 -15.22 13.04 -4.03
C MET A 94 -14.82 11.80 -4.85
N ASN A 95 -14.74 11.93 -6.18
CA ASN A 95 -14.50 10.81 -7.08
C ASN A 95 -13.02 10.69 -7.43
N ILE A 96 -12.35 9.68 -6.86
CA ILE A 96 -10.92 9.43 -7.07
C ILE A 96 -10.59 9.02 -8.51
N ALA A 97 -11.56 8.50 -9.27
CA ALA A 97 -11.36 8.11 -10.66
C ALA A 97 -11.19 9.32 -11.59
N LEU A 98 -11.63 10.52 -11.17
CA LEU A 98 -11.53 11.72 -12.00
C LEU A 98 -10.07 12.09 -12.36
N PRO A 99 -9.13 12.25 -11.41
CA PRO A 99 -7.72 12.47 -11.74
C PRO A 99 -7.07 11.28 -12.45
N GLN A 100 -7.59 10.05 -12.26
CA GLN A 100 -7.06 8.83 -12.91
C GLN A 100 -7.52 8.70 -14.37
N SER A 101 -8.66 9.28 -14.73
CA SER A 101 -9.24 9.19 -16.08
C SER A 101 -8.39 9.83 -17.18
N SER A 102 -7.50 10.78 -16.82
CA SER A 102 -6.64 11.46 -17.77
C SER A 102 -5.41 12.06 -17.08
N SER A 103 -4.23 11.88 -17.68
CA SER A 103 -2.97 12.46 -17.17
C SER A 103 -3.01 13.98 -17.05
N LEU A 104 -3.71 14.67 -17.95
CA LEU A 104 -3.88 16.12 -17.92
C LEU A 104 -4.77 16.57 -16.75
N LEU A 105 -5.87 15.84 -16.49
CA LEU A 105 -6.74 16.11 -15.34
C LEU A 105 -6.01 15.78 -14.03
N GLY A 106 -5.29 14.66 -13.99
CA GLY A 106 -4.43 14.28 -12.89
C GLY A 106 -3.41 15.38 -12.56
N ALA A 107 -2.71 15.92 -13.57
CA ALA A 107 -1.73 16.99 -13.36
C ALA A 107 -2.38 18.26 -12.77
N LYS A 108 -3.55 18.68 -13.29
CA LYS A 108 -4.29 19.84 -12.78
C LYS A 108 -4.79 19.64 -11.34
N LEU A 109 -5.21 18.41 -10.99
CA LEU A 109 -5.79 18.09 -9.68
C LEU A 109 -4.76 17.59 -8.64
N SER A 110 -3.49 17.43 -9.02
CA SER A 110 -2.44 16.89 -8.14
C SER A 110 -1.80 17.95 -7.23
N ALA A 111 -2.32 19.17 -7.20
CA ALA A 111 -1.85 20.19 -6.27
C ALA A 111 -1.89 19.68 -4.82
N HIS A 112 -0.86 20.02 -4.03
CA HIS A 112 -0.75 19.54 -2.65
C HIS A 112 -1.94 19.97 -1.80
N SER A 113 -2.37 21.23 -1.93
CA SER A 113 -3.55 21.78 -1.25
C SER A 113 -4.83 21.01 -1.57
N ILE A 114 -5.00 20.58 -2.83
CA ILE A 114 -6.19 19.84 -3.28
C ILE A 114 -6.19 18.42 -2.72
N ARG A 115 -5.04 17.71 -2.76
CA ARG A 115 -4.89 16.41 -2.11
C ARG A 115 -5.17 16.48 -0.61
N LEU A 116 -4.62 17.50 0.05
CA LEU A 116 -4.83 17.71 1.48
C LEU A 116 -6.30 18.00 1.81
N GLN A 117 -6.96 18.88 1.05
CA GLN A 117 -8.39 19.17 1.22
C GLN A 117 -9.26 17.93 0.95
N PHE A 118 -8.91 17.13 -0.06
CA PHE A 118 -9.61 15.89 -0.35
C PHE A 118 -9.50 14.89 0.82
N CYS A 119 -8.31 14.74 1.41
CA CYS A 119 -8.13 13.93 2.61
C CYS A 119 -8.90 14.48 3.82
N ILE A 120 -8.86 15.80 4.07
CA ILE A 120 -9.66 16.41 5.15
C ILE A 120 -11.15 16.09 4.97
N LYS A 121 -11.67 16.20 3.76
CA LYS A 121 -13.07 15.84 3.48
C LYS A 121 -13.37 14.36 3.70
N ALA A 122 -12.46 13.47 3.29
CA ALA A 122 -12.66 12.02 3.34
C ALA A 122 -12.44 11.39 4.72
N PHE A 123 -11.67 12.05 5.59
CA PHE A 123 -11.31 11.52 6.90
C PHE A 123 -11.86 12.40 8.05
N PHE A 124 -11.69 13.72 7.99
CA PHE A 124 -12.02 14.62 9.10
C PHE A 124 -13.47 15.13 9.08
N ASP A 125 -13.96 15.64 7.93
CA ASP A 125 -15.28 16.29 7.84
C ASP A 125 -16.45 15.30 7.89
N THR A 126 -16.22 14.04 7.54
CA THR A 126 -17.24 12.98 7.54
C THR A 126 -17.74 12.57 8.91
N ARG A 127 -17.12 13.07 9.99
CA ARG A 127 -17.57 12.85 11.37
C ARG A 127 -18.95 13.46 11.66
N ASP A 128 -19.37 14.46 10.89
CA ASP A 128 -20.52 15.29 11.28
C ASP A 128 -21.86 14.90 10.63
N ASP A 129 -21.93 14.10 9.54
CA ASP A 129 -23.25 13.73 8.95
C ASP A 129 -23.32 12.50 7.98
N GLN A 130 -22.20 11.94 7.51
CA GLN A 130 -22.16 10.71 6.70
C GLN A 130 -20.79 10.05 6.87
N ASP A 131 -20.73 8.82 7.40
CA ASP A 131 -19.48 8.07 7.42
C ASP A 131 -18.95 7.93 5.99
N PRO A 132 -17.66 8.25 5.74
CA PRO A 132 -17.10 8.07 4.43
C PRO A 132 -17.09 6.56 4.14
N PRO A 133 -17.36 6.14 2.90
CA PRO A 133 -17.28 4.73 2.59
C PRO A 133 -15.84 4.26 2.84
N VAL A 134 -15.68 3.18 3.62
CA VAL A 134 -14.39 2.57 3.96
C VAL A 134 -13.53 2.31 2.72
N SER A 135 -14.18 2.01 1.59
CA SER A 135 -13.54 1.85 0.28
C SER A 135 -12.82 3.13 -0.16
N LEU A 136 -13.41 4.32 -0.01
CA LEU A 136 -12.78 5.58 -0.38
C LEU A 136 -11.52 5.86 0.47
N GLN A 137 -11.58 5.60 1.78
CA GLN A 137 -10.40 5.76 2.64
C GLN A 137 -9.29 4.79 2.23
N SER A 138 -9.64 3.53 1.95
CA SER A 138 -8.70 2.51 1.49
C SER A 138 -8.06 2.89 0.13
N GLU A 139 -8.85 3.36 -0.83
CA GLU A 139 -8.39 3.84 -2.14
C GLU A 139 -7.47 5.08 -2.00
N LEU A 140 -7.79 5.98 -1.07
CA LEU A 140 -6.96 7.15 -0.79
C LEU A 140 -5.62 6.77 -0.18
N LEU A 141 -5.60 5.84 0.77
CA LEU A 141 -4.37 5.32 1.34
C LEU A 141 -3.52 4.62 0.27
N ALA A 142 -4.16 3.94 -0.69
CA ALA A 142 -3.46 3.27 -1.77
C ALA A 142 -2.78 4.25 -2.75
N CYS A 143 -3.23 5.50 -2.80
CA CYS A 143 -2.65 6.50 -3.69
C CYS A 143 -1.16 6.77 -3.39
N ARG A 144 -0.37 6.90 -4.46
CA ARG A 144 1.09 7.07 -4.39
C ARG A 144 1.54 8.30 -3.59
N PHE A 145 0.69 9.31 -3.49
CA PHE A 145 1.02 10.53 -2.76
C PHE A 145 0.87 10.39 -1.24
N PHE A 146 0.17 9.37 -0.75
CA PHE A 146 -0.10 9.20 0.68
C PHE A 146 1.13 8.61 1.37
N THR A 147 2.13 9.46 1.59
CA THR A 147 3.39 9.10 2.24
C THR A 147 3.39 9.53 3.71
N TRP A 148 4.37 9.10 4.48
CA TRP A 148 4.52 9.53 5.88
C TRP A 148 4.60 11.06 6.03
N PRO A 149 5.42 11.81 5.26
CA PRO A 149 5.39 13.27 5.30
C PRO A 149 4.03 13.88 4.97
N PHE A 150 3.30 13.31 4.01
CA PHE A 150 1.96 13.78 3.67
C PHE A 150 0.96 13.50 4.81
N PHE A 151 1.03 12.33 5.44
CA PHE A 151 0.23 12.00 6.61
C PHE A 151 0.46 12.97 7.77
N LEU A 152 1.71 13.37 8.03
CA LEU A 152 2.02 14.38 9.03
C LEU A 152 1.38 15.75 8.70
N SER A 153 1.49 16.21 7.45
CA SER A 153 0.82 17.43 7.00
C SER A 153 -0.71 17.35 7.11
N TYR A 154 -1.28 16.16 6.86
CA TYR A 154 -2.70 15.89 7.08
C TYR A 154 -3.07 16.01 8.56
N ALA A 155 -2.32 15.37 9.46
CA ALA A 155 -2.58 15.43 10.90
C ALA A 155 -2.48 16.86 11.45
N GLU A 156 -1.46 17.62 11.04
CA GLU A 156 -1.31 19.04 11.39
C GLU A 156 -2.50 19.89 10.92
N ARG A 157 -2.95 19.64 9.69
CA ARG A 157 -4.10 20.36 9.13
C ARG A 157 -5.39 20.00 9.85
N ALA A 158 -5.62 18.72 10.11
CA ALA A 158 -6.80 18.24 10.84
C ALA A 158 -6.85 18.83 12.25
N TYR A 159 -5.72 18.83 12.97
CA TYR A 159 -5.60 19.47 14.28
C TYR A 159 -5.91 20.98 14.23
N SER A 160 -5.37 21.69 13.23
CA SER A 160 -5.64 23.12 13.06
C SER A 160 -7.12 23.42 12.83
N LEU A 161 -7.82 22.55 12.09
CA LEU A 161 -9.26 22.67 11.86
C LEU A 161 -10.06 22.33 13.12
N LEU A 162 -9.66 21.30 13.88
CA LEU A 162 -10.26 20.96 15.17
C LEU A 162 -10.17 22.14 16.13
N LYS A 163 -8.99 22.73 16.27
CA LYS A 163 -8.76 23.91 17.12
C LYS A 163 -9.65 25.08 16.72
N ARG A 164 -9.79 25.34 15.42
CA ARG A 164 -10.68 26.39 14.91
C ARG A 164 -12.16 26.09 15.20
N LYS A 165 -12.59 24.82 15.05
CA LYS A 165 -13.96 24.40 15.38
C LYS A 165 -14.22 24.57 16.89
N SER A 166 -13.28 24.18 17.76
CA SER A 166 -13.44 24.34 19.22
C SER A 166 -13.51 25.80 19.65
N GLU A 167 -12.63 26.65 19.11
CA GLU A 167 -12.65 28.11 19.33
C GLU A 167 -13.99 28.74 18.88
N ALA A 168 -14.48 28.37 17.69
CA ALA A 168 -15.73 28.90 17.14
C ALA A 168 -16.98 28.44 17.93
N SER A 169 -16.92 27.24 18.52
CA SER A 169 -18.03 26.66 19.28
C SER A 169 -18.14 27.18 20.73
N GLY A 170 -17.24 28.08 21.17
CA GLY A 170 -17.23 28.63 22.53
C GLY A 170 -16.66 27.68 23.59
N TRP A 171 -16.18 26.49 23.19
CA TRP A 171 -15.53 25.50 24.07
C TRP A 171 -14.01 25.72 24.21
N GLY A 172 -13.47 26.83 23.70
CA GLY A 172 -12.04 27.15 23.72
C GLY A 172 -11.38 27.22 25.10
N ASP A 173 -12.18 27.39 26.17
CA ASP A 173 -11.72 27.53 27.56
C ASP A 173 -11.84 26.23 28.38
N THR A 174 -12.29 25.10 27.81
CA THR A 174 -12.17 23.84 28.55
C THR A 174 -10.71 23.46 28.69
N ALA A 175 -10.23 23.30 29.93
CA ALA A 175 -8.86 22.95 30.29
C ALA A 175 -8.33 21.61 29.72
N ILE A 176 -9.09 20.94 28.85
CA ILE A 176 -8.71 19.70 28.18
C ILE A 176 -8.19 20.06 26.79
N GLN A 177 -6.88 20.30 26.71
CA GLN A 177 -6.20 20.55 25.44
C GLN A 177 -6.26 19.28 24.57
N ALA A 178 -6.80 19.41 23.35
CA ALA A 178 -6.80 18.31 22.38
C ALA A 178 -5.35 17.88 22.06
N PRO A 179 -5.09 16.58 21.84
CA PRO A 179 -3.73 16.09 21.58
C PRO A 179 -3.21 16.61 20.26
N ASP A 180 -2.16 17.41 20.32
CA ASP A 180 -1.52 17.96 19.13
C ASP A 180 -0.69 16.90 18.37
N PRO A 181 -0.23 17.21 17.14
CA PRO A 181 0.53 16.26 16.32
C PRO A 181 1.83 15.73 16.93
N SER A 182 2.39 16.35 17.99
CA SER A 182 3.55 15.80 18.72
C SER A 182 3.26 14.43 19.35
N TYR A 183 1.98 14.06 19.50
CA TYR A 183 1.59 12.73 19.95
C TYR A 183 1.95 11.62 18.95
N LEU A 184 2.21 11.98 17.69
CA LEU A 184 2.75 11.07 16.66
C LEU A 184 4.26 10.81 16.86
N GLU A 185 4.96 11.62 17.65
CA GLU A 185 6.38 11.42 17.93
C GLU A 185 6.61 10.15 18.74
N GLY A 186 7.52 9.31 18.24
CA GLY A 186 7.82 8.00 18.81
C GLY A 186 6.73 6.95 18.61
N LEU A 187 5.57 7.31 18.01
CA LEU A 187 4.47 6.41 17.68
C LEU A 187 3.99 5.56 18.87
N TRP A 188 3.86 6.18 20.03
CA TRP A 188 3.41 5.50 21.24
C TRP A 188 1.91 5.20 21.17
N PRO A 189 1.47 3.94 21.15
CA PRO A 189 0.05 3.59 21.02
C PRO A 189 -0.86 4.26 22.05
N TYR A 190 -0.37 4.42 23.30
CA TYR A 190 -1.12 5.11 24.36
C TYR A 190 -1.30 6.63 24.12
N LYS A 191 -0.50 7.23 23.24
CA LYS A 191 -0.68 8.61 22.76
C LYS A 191 -1.56 8.63 21.52
N LEU A 192 -1.32 7.71 20.59
CA LEU A 192 -2.05 7.61 19.32
C LEU A 192 -3.56 7.44 19.51
N TYR A 193 -4.02 6.63 20.47
CA TYR A 193 -5.47 6.45 20.69
C TYR A 193 -6.18 7.74 21.11
N LYS A 194 -5.44 8.72 21.65
CA LYS A 194 -6.02 10.01 22.05
C LYS A 194 -6.30 10.91 20.84
N ILE A 195 -5.63 10.65 19.71
CA ILE A 195 -5.78 11.41 18.47
C ILE A 195 -7.00 10.89 17.70
N ASP A 196 -8.19 11.10 18.26
CA ASP A 196 -9.42 10.60 17.64
C ASP A 196 -9.76 11.36 16.33
N TYR A 197 -9.39 12.63 16.22
CA TYR A 197 -9.76 13.52 15.10
C TYR A 197 -9.19 13.14 13.73
N LEU A 198 -8.32 12.14 13.63
CA LEU A 198 -7.80 11.73 12.32
C LEU A 198 -8.83 10.97 11.47
N GLY A 199 -9.92 10.47 12.07
CA GLY A 199 -11.12 10.05 11.35
C GLY A 199 -10.97 8.83 10.44
N PHE A 200 -10.06 7.91 10.80
CA PHE A 200 -9.98 6.61 10.15
C PHE A 200 -11.24 5.78 10.45
N ALA A 201 -11.89 5.29 9.41
CA ALA A 201 -13.05 4.42 9.51
C ALA A 201 -12.62 3.01 9.93
N GLU A 202 -13.39 2.32 10.76
CA GLU A 202 -13.07 0.96 11.17
C GLU A 202 -13.08 0.01 9.95
N GLY A 203 -12.05 -0.85 9.82
CA GLY A 203 -11.97 -1.84 8.74
C GLY A 203 -11.41 -1.33 7.41
N PHE A 204 -10.75 -0.17 7.37
CA PHE A 204 -10.04 0.26 6.15
C PHE A 204 -8.88 -0.68 5.82
N PHE A 205 -8.60 -0.85 4.52
CA PHE A 205 -7.51 -1.70 4.07
C PHE A 205 -6.17 -0.96 3.98
N ILE A 206 -5.14 -1.60 4.53
CA ILE A 206 -3.77 -1.17 4.39
C ILE A 206 -3.30 -1.45 2.96
N PRO A 207 -2.75 -0.46 2.25
CA PRO A 207 -2.28 -0.65 0.89
C PRO A 207 -1.14 -1.67 0.76
N ASP A 208 -1.20 -2.54 -0.25
CA ASP A 208 -0.17 -3.54 -0.60
C ASP A 208 1.24 -2.95 -0.65
N ARG A 209 1.37 -1.73 -1.17
CA ARG A 209 2.66 -1.03 -1.27
C ARG A 209 3.32 -0.77 0.08
N LEU A 210 2.57 -0.81 1.19
CA LEU A 210 3.06 -0.68 2.56
C LEU A 210 3.32 -2.03 3.23
N LEU A 211 2.88 -3.14 2.65
CA LEU A 211 2.97 -4.47 3.24
C LEU A 211 4.27 -5.22 2.91
N SER A 212 5.07 -4.74 1.95
CA SER A 212 6.37 -5.31 1.57
C SER A 212 7.51 -4.30 1.70
N GLY A 213 8.77 -4.73 1.66
CA GLY A 213 9.95 -3.87 1.65
C GLY A 213 10.19 -3.14 0.31
N PRO A 214 11.30 -2.39 0.16
CA PRO A 214 12.32 -2.12 1.18
C PRO A 214 11.79 -1.25 2.34
N TRP A 215 12.26 -1.50 3.57
CA TRP A 215 11.69 -0.88 4.78
C TRP A 215 12.39 0.41 5.18
N THR A 216 11.99 1.52 4.55
CA THR A 216 12.39 2.85 5.02
C THR A 216 11.70 3.20 6.34
N VAL A 217 12.32 4.10 7.12
CA VAL A 217 11.76 4.59 8.39
C VAL A 217 10.35 5.15 8.19
N ASP A 218 10.16 5.99 7.16
CA ASP A 218 8.88 6.58 6.80
C ASP A 218 7.82 5.53 6.46
N LYS A 219 8.20 4.50 5.70
CA LYS A 219 7.27 3.42 5.32
C LYS A 219 6.84 2.62 6.55
N ALA A 220 7.79 2.25 7.40
CA ALA A 220 7.51 1.52 8.64
C ALA A 220 6.67 2.38 9.61
N ASN A 221 6.91 3.69 9.71
CA ASN A 221 6.10 4.61 10.51
C ASN A 221 4.66 4.68 10.02
N LEU A 222 4.47 4.83 8.72
CA LEU A 222 3.14 4.90 8.13
C LEU A 222 2.40 3.58 8.30
N LEU A 223 3.05 2.44 8.02
CA LEU A 223 2.43 1.13 8.26
C LEU A 223 2.01 0.98 9.72
N TYR A 224 2.94 1.25 10.65
CA TYR A 224 2.70 1.09 12.08
C TYR A 224 1.55 1.98 12.57
N VAL A 225 1.50 3.26 12.17
CA VAL A 225 0.42 4.15 12.59
C VAL A 225 -0.94 3.71 12.07
N LEU A 226 -1.00 3.19 10.83
CA LEU A 226 -2.25 2.67 10.26
C LEU A 226 -2.73 1.42 11.00
N VAL A 227 -1.81 0.54 11.44
CA VAL A 227 -2.18 -0.60 12.30
C VAL A 227 -2.71 -0.12 13.66
N CYS A 228 -2.11 0.90 14.27
CA CYS A 228 -2.61 1.51 15.50
C CYS A 228 -4.03 2.09 15.34
N PHE A 229 -4.37 2.57 14.13
CA PHE A 229 -5.71 3.04 13.78
C PHE A 229 -6.62 1.94 13.22
N HIS A 230 -6.30 0.66 13.46
CA HIS A 230 -7.14 -0.49 13.10
C HIS A 230 -7.24 -0.78 11.60
N GLY A 231 -6.20 -0.46 10.83
CA GLY A 231 -6.09 -0.90 9.45
C GLY A 231 -5.97 -2.42 9.34
N GLU A 232 -6.58 -2.99 8.28
CA GLU A 232 -6.66 -4.43 8.05
C GLU A 232 -5.98 -4.83 6.72
N ILE A 233 -5.68 -6.12 6.57
CA ILE A 233 -5.25 -6.69 5.29
C ILE A 233 -6.51 -7.14 4.54
N ASP A 234 -6.58 -6.82 3.25
CA ASP A 234 -7.60 -7.39 2.37
C ASP A 234 -7.25 -8.84 2.00
N TRP A 235 -7.74 -9.78 2.81
CA TRP A 235 -7.51 -11.22 2.61
C TRP A 235 -8.34 -11.85 1.49
N ALA A 236 -9.47 -11.24 1.12
CA ALA A 236 -10.44 -11.82 0.20
C ALA A 236 -10.33 -11.25 -1.23
N GLY A 237 -10.05 -9.96 -1.34
CA GLY A 237 -10.05 -9.22 -2.61
C GLY A 237 -8.68 -9.07 -3.27
N SER A 238 -7.58 -9.50 -2.64
CA SER A 238 -6.23 -9.22 -3.13
C SER A 238 -5.17 -10.25 -2.73
N MET A 239 -3.94 -10.03 -3.20
CA MET A 239 -2.73 -10.76 -2.78
C MET A 239 -2.03 -10.08 -1.58
N ALA A 240 -2.72 -9.18 -0.87
CA ALA A 240 -2.16 -8.42 0.25
C ALA A 240 -1.64 -9.34 1.38
N GLY A 241 -2.34 -10.45 1.65
CA GLY A 241 -1.90 -11.44 2.64
C GLY A 241 -0.54 -12.06 2.32
N GLU A 242 -0.34 -12.51 1.07
CA GLU A 242 0.95 -13.04 0.61
C GLU A 242 2.03 -11.96 0.56
N THR A 243 1.65 -10.74 0.16
CA THR A 243 2.55 -9.58 0.16
C THR A 243 3.04 -9.26 1.58
N ALA A 244 2.15 -9.34 2.57
CA ALA A 244 2.47 -9.12 3.98
C ALA A 244 3.36 -10.23 4.54
N LYS A 245 3.15 -11.50 4.17
CA LYS A 245 4.05 -12.60 4.53
C LYS A 245 5.46 -12.38 3.98
N GLN A 246 5.57 -12.07 2.69
CA GLN A 246 6.87 -11.74 2.08
C GLN A 246 7.51 -10.51 2.74
N GLY A 247 6.70 -9.49 3.02
CA GLY A 247 7.16 -8.29 3.71
C GLY A 247 7.65 -8.56 5.12
N LEU A 248 7.03 -9.49 5.86
CA LEU A 248 7.49 -9.85 7.19
C LEU A 248 8.85 -10.54 7.13
N HIS A 249 9.08 -11.45 6.17
CA HIS A 249 10.42 -12.02 5.94
C HIS A 249 11.46 -10.94 5.67
N GLN A 250 11.16 -9.98 4.78
CA GLN A 250 12.06 -8.86 4.49
C GLN A 250 12.28 -7.97 5.71
N ALA A 251 11.26 -7.74 6.54
CA ALA A 251 11.37 -6.93 7.74
C ALA A 251 12.26 -7.60 8.80
N ILE A 252 12.17 -8.93 8.93
CA ILE A 252 13.02 -9.73 9.80
C ILE A 252 14.47 -9.69 9.31
N GLU A 253 14.69 -9.91 8.01
CA GLU A 253 16.01 -9.84 7.36
C GLU A 253 16.68 -8.48 7.56
N GLU A 254 15.94 -7.39 7.33
CA GLU A 254 16.43 -6.02 7.52
C GLU A 254 16.54 -5.62 9.00
N GLY A 255 16.07 -6.46 9.94
CA GLY A 255 16.00 -6.13 11.37
C GLY A 255 15.09 -4.94 11.68
N ASN A 256 14.12 -4.63 10.82
CA ASN A 256 13.23 -3.49 10.97
C ASN A 256 12.12 -3.81 11.98
N GLU A 257 12.41 -3.57 13.26
CA GLU A 257 11.51 -3.88 14.37
C GLU A 257 10.10 -3.28 14.19
N ARG A 258 9.99 -2.06 13.66
CA ARG A 258 8.70 -1.38 13.52
C ARG A 258 7.82 -2.01 12.45
N ALA A 259 8.41 -2.43 11.33
CA ALA A 259 7.70 -3.18 10.30
C ALA A 259 7.30 -4.57 10.82
N VAL A 260 8.19 -5.26 11.55
CA VAL A 260 7.88 -6.55 12.20
C VAL A 260 6.72 -6.39 13.19
N ALA A 261 6.74 -5.38 14.05
CA ALA A 261 5.70 -5.12 15.03
C ALA A 261 4.32 -4.96 14.38
N ALA A 262 4.24 -4.19 13.29
CA ALA A 262 3.01 -3.97 12.55
C ALA A 262 2.54 -5.22 11.80
N LEU A 263 3.43 -5.90 11.06
CA LEU A 263 3.07 -7.08 10.25
C LEU A 263 2.76 -8.31 11.11
N ALA A 264 3.46 -8.51 12.23
CA ALA A 264 3.18 -9.63 13.14
C ALA A 264 1.75 -9.54 13.71
N VAL A 265 1.28 -8.32 13.97
CA VAL A 265 -0.12 -8.07 14.38
C VAL A 265 -1.09 -8.38 13.23
N LEU A 266 -0.86 -7.81 12.04
CA LEU A 266 -1.76 -8.01 10.90
C LEU A 266 -1.89 -9.48 10.48
N LEU A 267 -0.76 -10.19 10.41
CA LEU A 267 -0.73 -11.62 10.09
C LEU A 267 -1.26 -12.46 11.24
N GLY A 268 -1.02 -12.05 12.49
CA GLY A 268 -1.56 -12.73 13.66
C GLY A 268 -3.09 -12.67 13.71
N VAL A 269 -3.69 -11.51 13.45
CA VAL A 269 -5.15 -11.34 13.35
C VAL A 269 -5.74 -12.24 12.26
N GLY A 270 -5.06 -12.37 11.12
CA GLY A 270 -5.43 -13.28 10.03
C GLY A 270 -5.06 -14.75 10.25
N ASN A 271 -4.51 -15.11 11.41
CA ASN A 271 -3.98 -16.44 11.73
C ASN A 271 -3.00 -16.99 10.68
N ALA A 272 -2.16 -16.11 10.14
CA ALA A 272 -1.21 -16.38 9.06
C ALA A 272 0.26 -16.30 9.52
N LEU A 273 0.51 -16.15 10.82
CA LEU A 273 1.85 -16.15 11.41
C LEU A 273 2.29 -17.59 11.71
N SER A 274 3.28 -18.09 10.97
CA SER A 274 3.79 -19.47 11.06
C SER A 274 5.15 -19.57 11.77
N THR A 275 5.55 -20.81 12.08
CA THR A 275 6.86 -21.15 12.65
C THR A 275 8.03 -20.67 11.78
N ASP A 276 7.86 -20.63 10.46
CA ASP A 276 8.90 -20.23 9.51
C ASP A 276 9.42 -18.81 9.77
N PHE A 277 8.56 -17.87 10.17
CA PHE A 277 8.98 -16.51 10.53
C PHE A 277 9.87 -16.50 11.77
N LEU A 278 9.54 -17.35 12.75
CA LEU A 278 10.31 -17.46 13.99
C LEU A 278 11.65 -18.15 13.74
N GLN A 279 11.67 -19.20 12.92
CA GLN A 279 12.90 -19.84 12.47
C GLN A 279 13.81 -18.85 11.73
N ALA A 280 13.27 -18.10 10.77
CA ALA A 280 14.04 -17.08 10.05
C ALA A 280 14.65 -16.06 11.02
N ALA A 281 13.85 -15.52 11.94
CA ALA A 281 14.33 -14.52 12.91
C ALA A 281 15.44 -15.06 13.84
N VAL A 282 15.37 -16.32 14.24
CA VAL A 282 16.30 -16.94 15.21
C VAL A 282 17.54 -17.50 14.51
N ILE A 283 17.33 -18.35 13.52
CA ILE A 283 18.36 -19.19 12.90
C ILE A 283 19.10 -18.40 11.82
N ASP A 284 18.36 -17.74 10.92
CA ASP A 284 18.96 -17.12 9.73
C ASP A 284 19.48 -15.71 10.02
N TYR A 285 18.79 -14.95 10.89
CA TYR A 285 19.06 -13.52 11.11
C TYR A 285 19.52 -13.17 12.55
N GLY A 286 20.10 -14.14 13.27
CA GLY A 286 20.87 -13.87 14.48
C GLY A 286 20.06 -13.60 15.75
N CYS A 287 18.78 -13.98 15.79
CA CYS A 287 17.93 -13.94 16.98
C CYS A 287 17.82 -12.54 17.60
N ASN A 288 17.46 -11.53 16.80
CA ASN A 288 17.22 -10.19 17.33
C ASN A 288 16.07 -10.24 18.37
N ARG A 289 16.41 -9.93 19.64
CA ARG A 289 15.49 -10.05 20.77
C ARG A 289 14.19 -9.29 20.60
N GLN A 290 14.25 -8.10 19.98
CA GLN A 290 13.06 -7.27 19.78
C GLN A 290 12.14 -7.85 18.73
N VAL A 291 12.70 -8.28 17.60
CA VAL A 291 11.97 -8.96 16.51
C VAL A 291 11.31 -10.23 17.04
N VAL A 292 12.08 -11.10 17.70
CA VAL A 292 11.58 -12.36 18.26
C VAL A 292 10.49 -12.13 19.32
N ARG A 293 10.64 -11.09 20.15
CA ARG A 293 9.62 -10.70 21.13
C ARG A 293 8.30 -10.32 20.47
N HIS A 294 8.32 -9.50 19.41
CA HIS A 294 7.10 -9.18 18.65
C HIS A 294 6.46 -10.43 18.07
N LEU A 295 7.24 -11.31 17.43
CA LEU A 295 6.72 -12.55 16.85
C LEU A 295 6.08 -13.46 17.91
N LEU A 296 6.79 -13.75 19.01
CA LEU A 296 6.31 -14.63 20.07
C LEU A 296 5.11 -14.04 20.82
N PHE A 297 5.08 -12.73 21.04
CA PHE A 297 3.97 -12.07 21.72
C PHE A 297 2.67 -12.15 20.92
N ASN A 298 2.75 -12.07 19.58
CA ASN A 298 1.61 -12.28 18.72
C ASN A 298 1.26 -13.77 18.61
N ALA A 299 2.26 -14.64 18.50
CA ALA A 299 2.09 -16.08 18.35
C ALA A 299 1.36 -16.74 19.53
N GLN A 300 1.62 -16.32 20.78
CA GLN A 300 0.94 -16.89 21.96
C GLN A 300 -0.59 -16.69 21.94
N ILE A 301 -1.07 -15.72 21.16
CA ILE A 301 -2.50 -15.38 21.03
C ILE A 301 -3.22 -16.36 20.10
N LEU A 302 -2.48 -16.99 19.19
CA LEU A 302 -3.03 -17.77 18.09
C LEU A 302 -3.56 -19.13 18.54
N PRO A 303 -4.55 -19.69 17.83
CA PRO A 303 -4.97 -21.06 18.04
C PRO A 303 -3.80 -22.03 17.82
N ARG A 304 -3.59 -22.96 18.76
CA ARG A 304 -2.47 -23.92 18.72
C ARG A 304 -2.44 -24.83 17.50
N LYS A 305 -3.59 -25.05 16.84
CA LYS A 305 -3.71 -26.03 15.76
C LYS A 305 -3.04 -25.57 14.46
N ASP A 306 -3.05 -24.27 14.20
CA ASP A 306 -2.64 -23.68 12.91
C ASP A 306 -1.62 -22.54 13.07
N GLY A 307 -1.11 -22.33 14.29
CA GLY A 307 -0.18 -21.26 14.64
C GLY A 307 1.30 -21.69 14.68
N VAL A 308 2.09 -20.97 15.47
CA VAL A 308 3.52 -21.23 15.67
C VAL A 308 3.73 -22.45 16.58
N ASP A 309 4.63 -23.34 16.16
CA ASP A 309 5.10 -24.46 16.98
C ASP A 309 6.21 -24.01 17.94
N PHE A 310 5.86 -23.88 19.23
CA PHE A 310 6.80 -23.52 20.28
C PHE A 310 7.78 -24.64 20.65
N HIS A 311 7.54 -25.88 20.19
CA HIS A 311 8.40 -27.05 20.40
C HIS A 311 9.24 -27.40 19.18
N ASP A 312 9.33 -26.50 18.20
CA ASP A 312 10.08 -26.73 16.98
C ASP A 312 11.53 -27.17 17.28
N PRO A 313 11.94 -28.38 16.86
CA PRO A 313 13.25 -28.93 17.22
C PRO A 313 14.41 -28.04 16.77
N SER A 314 14.27 -27.34 15.64
CA SER A 314 15.32 -26.48 15.10
C SER A 314 15.60 -25.30 16.03
N LEU A 315 14.54 -24.65 16.53
CA LEU A 315 14.67 -23.56 17.51
C LEU A 315 15.29 -24.02 18.83
N TRP A 316 14.87 -25.17 19.37
CA TRP A 316 15.40 -25.71 20.63
C TRP A 316 16.84 -26.17 20.50
N ASN A 317 17.22 -26.80 19.39
CA ASN A 317 18.59 -27.19 19.11
C ASN A 317 19.49 -25.96 18.97
N TRP A 318 19.04 -24.94 18.23
CA TRP A 318 19.78 -23.67 18.11
C TRP A 318 20.01 -23.03 19.49
N ALA A 319 18.97 -22.99 20.32
CA ALA A 319 19.07 -22.42 21.66
C ALA A 319 20.02 -23.20 22.57
N GLY A 320 19.98 -24.53 22.52
CA GLY A 320 20.90 -25.41 23.25
C GLY A 320 22.36 -25.20 22.83
N GLN A 321 22.63 -25.12 21.53
CA GLN A 321 23.98 -24.83 21.04
C GLN A 321 24.47 -23.43 21.45
N ALA A 322 23.60 -22.43 21.46
CA ALA A 322 23.95 -21.09 21.95
C ALA A 322 24.30 -21.11 23.44
N GLU A 323 23.56 -21.86 24.27
CA GLU A 323 23.89 -22.07 25.69
C GLU A 323 25.24 -22.79 25.87
N GLU A 324 25.52 -23.83 25.08
CA GLU A 324 26.80 -24.56 25.11
C GLU A 324 27.99 -23.66 24.75
N ARG A 325 27.78 -22.67 23.88
CA ARG A 325 28.77 -21.62 23.58
C ARG A 325 28.89 -20.54 24.67
N GLY A 326 28.08 -20.62 25.73
CA GLY A 326 28.02 -19.63 26.80
C GLY A 326 27.25 -18.36 26.42
N GLU A 327 26.47 -18.37 25.34
CA GLU A 327 25.68 -17.22 24.91
C GLU A 327 24.36 -17.15 25.71
N PRO A 328 24.09 -16.05 26.45
CA PRO A 328 22.88 -15.94 27.27
C PRO A 328 21.59 -15.89 26.44
N ILE A 329 21.69 -15.72 25.13
CA ILE A 329 20.56 -15.64 24.21
C ILE A 329 19.84 -16.98 24.04
N GLY A 330 20.55 -18.11 24.18
CA GLY A 330 19.94 -19.45 24.11
C GLY A 330 18.98 -19.68 25.28
N ALA A 331 19.45 -19.44 26.51
CA ALA A 331 18.63 -19.55 27.72
C ALA A 331 17.43 -18.59 27.68
N TRP A 332 17.66 -17.36 27.20
CA TRP A 332 16.60 -16.38 26.99
C TRP A 332 15.54 -16.88 25.99
N LEU A 333 15.94 -17.43 24.84
CA LEU A 333 15.00 -17.93 23.84
C LEU A 333 14.15 -19.08 24.38
N ARG A 334 14.75 -20.04 25.08
CA ARG A 334 13.99 -21.17 25.68
C ARG A 334 12.98 -20.70 26.72
N ASP A 335 13.36 -19.73 27.55
CA ASP A 335 12.44 -19.12 28.51
C ASP A 335 11.27 -18.42 27.81
N MET A 336 11.55 -17.66 26.74
CA MET A 336 10.53 -16.99 25.93
C MET A 336 9.57 -17.97 25.25
N LEU A 337 10.08 -19.07 24.67
CA LEU A 337 9.26 -20.12 24.04
C LEU A 337 8.31 -20.76 25.06
N LYS A 338 8.82 -21.13 26.24
CA LYS A 338 8.00 -21.70 27.34
C LYS A 338 6.93 -20.72 27.84
N LYS A 339 7.29 -19.43 27.95
CA LYS A 339 6.35 -18.38 28.35
C LYS A 339 5.25 -18.15 27.31
N ALA A 340 5.62 -18.12 26.03
CA ALA A 340 4.66 -17.98 24.94
C ALA A 340 3.69 -19.18 24.89
N GLU A 341 4.20 -20.40 25.01
CA GLU A 341 3.39 -21.63 25.04
C GLU A 341 2.33 -21.61 26.16
N SER A 342 2.74 -21.13 27.34
CA SER A 342 1.88 -21.04 28.52
C SER A 342 1.00 -19.79 28.58
N PHE A 343 1.03 -18.93 27.55
CA PHE A 343 0.35 -17.62 27.53
C PHE A 343 0.72 -16.78 28.78
N SER A 344 2.01 -16.76 29.11
CA SER A 344 2.55 -15.98 30.24
C SER A 344 3.62 -14.98 29.79
N LEU A 345 3.80 -14.84 28.47
CA LEU A 345 4.78 -13.92 27.92
C LEU A 345 4.27 -12.48 28.01
N ASN A 346 4.88 -11.70 28.90
CA ASN A 346 4.69 -10.24 28.95
C ASN A 346 5.45 -9.60 27.78
N PHE A 347 4.85 -8.56 27.19
CA PHE A 347 5.51 -7.80 26.13
C PHE A 347 6.73 -7.04 26.69
N TYR A 348 6.58 -6.40 27.85
CA TYR A 348 7.67 -5.72 28.53
C TYR A 348 8.22 -6.56 29.69
N GLU A 349 9.53 -6.53 29.87
CA GLU A 349 10.17 -7.27 30.96
C GLU A 349 9.88 -6.62 32.33
N LYS A 350 9.78 -7.45 33.37
CA LYS A 350 9.46 -7.00 34.73
C LYS A 350 10.60 -6.11 35.25
N GLY A 351 10.29 -4.84 35.52
CA GLY A 351 11.28 -3.85 35.97
C GLY A 351 11.98 -3.09 34.85
N GLN A 352 11.64 -3.35 33.57
CA GLN A 352 12.05 -2.49 32.47
C GLN A 352 11.35 -1.12 32.64
N THR A 353 12.13 -0.08 32.90
CA THR A 353 11.65 1.31 33.05
C THR A 353 11.93 2.15 31.80
N ASP A 354 12.93 1.75 31.02
CA ASP A 354 13.25 2.36 29.73
C ASP A 354 12.58 1.59 28.59
N PHE A 355 11.48 2.16 28.11
CA PHE A 355 10.73 1.65 26.97
C PHE A 355 11.18 2.28 25.64
N THR A 356 12.09 3.25 25.66
CA THR A 356 12.44 4.04 24.47
C THR A 356 13.17 3.23 23.41
N GLY A 357 13.84 2.15 23.81
CA GLY A 357 14.57 1.23 22.92
C GLY A 357 13.76 0.05 22.40
N THR A 358 12.43 0.03 22.55
CA THR A 358 11.57 -1.05 22.04
C THR A 358 10.33 -0.46 21.40
N VAL A 359 10.05 -0.84 20.16
CA VAL A 359 8.82 -0.49 19.49
C VAL A 359 7.66 -1.08 20.28
N SER A 360 6.70 -0.24 20.62
CA SER A 360 5.55 -0.66 21.40
C SER A 360 4.66 -1.63 20.60
N PHE A 361 3.85 -2.41 21.31
CA PHE A 361 2.85 -3.24 20.68
C PHE A 361 1.74 -2.37 20.07
N PRO A 362 1.44 -2.46 18.76
CA PRO A 362 0.55 -1.52 18.06
C PRO A 362 -0.84 -1.35 18.68
N TYR A 363 -1.43 -2.42 19.23
CA TYR A 363 -2.70 -2.33 19.93
C TYR A 363 -2.50 -1.98 21.40
N SER A 364 -2.83 -0.74 21.75
CA SER A 364 -3.02 -0.32 23.15
C SER A 364 -4.17 0.67 23.22
N GLY A 365 -4.94 0.61 24.30
CA GLY A 365 -6.03 1.54 24.52
C GLY A 365 -6.49 1.53 25.98
N PRO A 366 -7.56 2.28 26.30
CA PRO A 366 -8.07 2.38 27.67
C PRO A 366 -8.42 1.04 28.32
N LYS A 367 -8.77 0.04 27.50
CA LYS A 367 -9.15 -1.32 27.93
C LYS A 367 -7.99 -2.33 27.92
N PHE A 368 -6.87 -2.01 27.29
CA PHE A 368 -5.74 -2.91 27.14
C PHE A 368 -4.42 -2.15 27.14
N ASP A 369 -3.60 -2.41 28.15
CA ASP A 369 -2.25 -1.86 28.26
C ASP A 369 -1.23 -3.00 28.24
N PRO A 370 -0.41 -3.13 27.18
CA PRO A 370 0.60 -4.19 27.07
C PRO A 370 1.68 -4.12 28.17
N ARG A 371 1.73 -3.03 28.94
CA ARG A 371 2.62 -2.87 30.12
C ARG A 371 2.09 -3.57 31.37
N THR A 372 0.82 -3.95 31.39
CA THR A 372 0.25 -4.68 32.54
C THR A 372 0.65 -6.15 32.48
N SER A 373 1.15 -6.68 33.60
CA SER A 373 1.60 -8.07 33.69
C SER A 373 0.43 -9.05 33.57
N PHE A 374 0.62 -10.12 32.79
CA PHE A 374 -0.32 -11.25 32.68
C PHE A 374 -0.40 -12.11 33.96
N GLU A 375 0.49 -11.89 34.95
CA GLU A 375 0.53 -12.63 36.23
C GLU A 375 -0.79 -12.55 37.03
N ARG A 376 -1.73 -11.65 36.67
CA ARG A 376 -2.95 -11.40 37.45
C ARG A 376 -4.29 -11.53 36.69
N GLY A 377 -4.37 -12.07 35.47
CA GLY A 377 -5.68 -12.08 34.80
C GLY A 377 -5.88 -12.96 33.58
N LEU A 378 -6.70 -14.00 33.75
CA LEU A 378 -7.55 -14.58 32.70
C LEU A 378 -8.20 -13.49 31.82
N ILE A 379 -8.48 -12.32 32.39
CA ILE A 379 -9.07 -11.15 31.73
C ILE A 379 -8.18 -10.59 30.63
N ALA A 380 -6.87 -10.41 30.86
CA ALA A 380 -5.98 -9.84 29.83
C ALA A 380 -5.82 -10.78 28.64
N ARG A 381 -5.70 -12.08 28.92
CA ARG A 381 -5.74 -13.15 27.90
C ARG A 381 -7.05 -13.14 27.13
N GLU A 382 -8.18 -13.07 27.83
CA GLU A 382 -9.51 -13.07 27.20
C GLU A 382 -9.73 -11.82 26.36
N LEU A 383 -9.29 -10.64 26.81
CA LEU A 383 -9.36 -9.39 26.05
C LEU A 383 -8.51 -9.44 24.79
N LEU A 384 -7.27 -9.94 24.88
CA LEU A 384 -6.37 -10.06 23.74
C LEU A 384 -6.87 -11.10 22.72
N THR A 385 -7.36 -12.24 23.22
CA THR A 385 -7.99 -13.28 22.39
C THR A 385 -9.26 -12.74 21.74
N LYS A 386 -10.10 -12.00 22.47
CA LYS A 386 -11.31 -11.34 21.94
C LYS A 386 -10.94 -10.30 20.89
N LEU A 387 -9.89 -9.51 21.10
CA LEU A 387 -9.40 -8.56 20.12
C LEU A 387 -9.04 -9.29 18.82
N TYR A 388 -8.16 -10.29 18.89
CA TYR A 388 -7.76 -11.09 17.72
C TYR A 388 -8.93 -11.81 17.06
N THR A 389 -9.86 -12.35 17.85
CA THR A 389 -11.02 -13.07 17.34
C THR A 389 -12.07 -12.12 16.75
N GLN A 390 -12.27 -10.93 17.31
CA GLN A 390 -13.23 -9.95 16.77
C GLN A 390 -12.73 -9.38 15.45
N TYR A 391 -11.44 -9.01 15.36
CA TYR A 391 -10.85 -8.61 14.10
C TYR A 391 -10.81 -9.78 13.09
N GLY A 392 -10.39 -10.98 13.52
CA GLY A 392 -10.33 -12.18 12.65
C GLY A 392 -11.70 -12.72 12.17
N ARG A 393 -12.77 -12.59 12.98
CA ARG A 393 -14.13 -13.00 12.58
C ARG A 393 -14.75 -12.05 11.57
N ARG A 394 -14.41 -10.76 11.59
CA ARG A 394 -14.86 -9.83 10.55
C ARG A 394 -14.23 -10.16 9.19
N ILE A 395 -12.95 -10.55 9.20
CA ILE A 395 -12.21 -10.98 8.00
C ILE A 395 -12.82 -12.25 7.37
N THR A 396 -13.28 -13.21 8.18
CA THR A 396 -13.86 -14.48 7.71
C THR A 396 -15.38 -14.44 7.52
N GLY A 397 -16.06 -13.45 8.08
CA GLY A 397 -17.52 -13.31 8.08
C GLY A 397 -18.12 -12.48 6.94
N GLY A 398 -17.31 -11.95 6.02
CA GLY A 398 -17.77 -11.17 4.85
C GLY A 398 -18.54 -11.97 3.78
N GLY A 399 -19.18 -13.08 4.18
CA GLY A 399 -19.90 -14.00 3.31
C GLY A 399 -21.24 -14.45 3.90
N SER A 400 -21.98 -13.58 4.57
CA SER A 400 -23.46 -13.64 4.68
C SER A 400 -23.95 -12.63 5.72
N ASP A 401 -24.55 -11.54 5.24
CA ASP A 401 -25.85 -11.05 5.70
C ASP A 401 -26.54 -10.30 4.56
#